data_AF-A0A7S9YX71-F1
#
_entry.id   AF-A0A7S9YX71-F1
#
_cell.length_a   1.000
_cell.length_b   1.000
_cell.length_c   1.000
_cell.angle_alpha   90.00
_cell.angle_beta   90.00
_cell.angle_gamma   90.00
#
_symmetry.space_group_name_H-M   'P 1'
#
loop_
_entity.id
_entity.type
_entity.pdbx_description
1 polymer ?
#
loop_
_entity_poly.entity_id
_entity_poly.type
_entity_poly.pdbx_seq_one_letter_code
_entity_poly.pdbx_strand_id
1 'polypeptide(L)'
;MAEHQCFTVSTTAYMRNFDPEQGGEVFAVHYQKPPRKNEDGSTSLSLNFPTLIVSAYMAEPEKIAQRVADILNQHWDGWRSIETAPKDGTVIDVWREYQRETVYWGFPPHECGEMGQYCDSDWHSIKTPGWICSTFGEFVGGEHDPFTHWMPIQPGPEADNG
;
A
#
# COMPACT_ATOMS: atom_id res chain seq x y z
N MET A 1 -6.45 25.92 -1.06
CA MET A 1 -5.69 24.88 -0.32
C MET A 1 -4.56 24.46 -1.24
N ALA A 2 -3.31 24.45 -0.78
CA ALA A 2 -2.21 23.97 -1.62
C ALA A 2 -2.40 22.46 -1.86
N GLU A 3 -2.11 22.01 -3.07
CA GLU A 3 -2.17 20.59 -3.46
C GLU A 3 -1.17 19.80 -2.61
N HIS A 4 -1.60 18.65 -2.06
CA HIS A 4 -0.77 17.82 -1.19
C HIS A 4 0.22 17.03 -2.05
N GLN A 5 1.49 17.43 -2.04
CA GLN A 5 2.53 16.76 -2.82
C GLN A 5 3.40 15.90 -1.90
N CYS A 6 3.24 14.57 -1.96
CA CYS A 6 3.99 13.64 -1.12
C CYS A 6 5.33 13.22 -1.73
N PHE A 7 5.40 13.14 -3.06
CA PHE A 7 6.60 12.74 -3.77
C PHE A 7 7.13 13.90 -4.60
N THR A 8 8.34 14.37 -4.28
CA THR A 8 9.09 15.27 -5.16
C THR A 8 10.45 14.64 -5.48
N VAL A 9 10.99 14.95 -6.66
CA VAL A 9 12.34 14.53 -7.06
C VAL A 9 13.38 14.97 -6.01
N SER A 10 13.21 16.16 -5.44
CA SER A 10 14.13 16.73 -4.44
C SER A 10 14.03 16.10 -3.04
N THR A 11 12.83 15.73 -2.57
CA THR A 11 12.64 15.19 -1.21
C THR A 11 12.91 13.71 -1.12
N THR A 12 12.96 13.00 -2.25
CA THR A 12 13.20 11.57 -2.28
C THR A 12 14.67 11.17 -2.38
N ALA A 13 15.59 12.14 -2.58
CA ALA A 13 17.03 11.99 -2.82
C ALA A 13 17.84 11.22 -1.74
N TYR A 14 18.49 10.09 -2.05
CA TYR A 14 19.69 9.60 -1.34
C TYR A 14 20.57 8.77 -2.29
N MET A 15 21.83 9.18 -2.48
CA MET A 15 22.80 8.56 -3.39
C MET A 15 23.99 8.00 -2.63
N ARG A 16 24.44 6.79 -2.99
CA ARG A 16 25.88 6.52 -3.06
C ARG A 16 26.37 6.98 -4.42
N ASN A 17 26.99 8.15 -4.44
CA ASN A 17 27.77 8.61 -5.58
C ASN A 17 29.02 7.73 -5.69
N PHE A 18 29.11 6.87 -6.70
CA PHE A 18 30.32 6.07 -6.93
C PHE A 18 31.39 6.83 -7.73
N ASP A 19 31.08 8.04 -8.24
CA ASP A 19 32.04 8.89 -8.93
C ASP A 19 31.89 10.36 -8.50
N PRO A 20 32.70 10.83 -7.53
CA PRO A 20 32.63 12.19 -7.02
C PRO A 20 33.06 13.27 -8.04
N GLU A 21 33.66 12.91 -9.17
CA GLU A 21 34.17 13.87 -10.16
C GLU A 21 33.14 14.28 -11.23
N GLN A 22 32.06 13.51 -11.40
CA GLN A 22 31.16 13.69 -12.54
C GLN A 22 30.03 14.72 -12.37
N GLY A 23 29.80 15.27 -11.17
CA GLY A 23 28.87 16.39 -10.98
C GLY A 23 27.43 16.18 -11.50
N GLY A 24 27.01 14.94 -11.74
CA GLY A 24 25.71 14.61 -12.33
C GLY A 24 24.56 14.83 -11.36
N GLU A 25 23.38 15.14 -11.91
CA GLU A 25 22.15 15.31 -11.13
C GLU A 25 21.75 14.01 -10.42
N VAL A 26 21.33 14.17 -9.16
CA VAL A 26 21.17 13.11 -8.14
C VAL A 26 19.70 12.66 -8.07
N PHE A 27 19.47 11.35 -7.93
CA PHE A 27 18.14 10.76 -7.72
C PHE A 27 18.00 10.05 -6.36
N ALA A 28 16.85 9.41 -6.15
CA ALA A 28 16.17 9.36 -4.87
C ALA A 28 15.91 7.98 -4.25
N VAL A 29 16.31 7.80 -2.98
CA VAL A 29 16.01 6.64 -2.11
C VAL A 29 15.69 7.09 -0.67
N HIS A 30 14.61 6.59 -0.07
CA HIS A 30 14.22 6.80 1.33
C HIS A 30 14.51 5.58 2.21
N TYR A 31 14.38 5.69 3.55
CA TYR A 31 14.43 4.55 4.49
C TYR A 31 13.13 4.47 5.31
N GLN A 32 12.63 3.25 5.58
CA GLN A 32 11.34 3.05 6.26
C GLN A 32 11.37 3.28 7.78
N LYS A 33 12.49 2.95 8.45
CA LYS A 33 12.71 3.13 9.89
C LYS A 33 14.14 3.64 10.14
N PRO A 34 14.38 4.42 11.21
CA PRO A 34 15.72 4.86 11.54
C PRO A 34 16.65 3.65 11.72
N PRO A 35 17.93 3.75 11.33
CA PRO A 35 18.89 2.66 11.46
C PRO A 35 18.88 2.08 12.88
N ARG A 36 18.71 0.75 12.99
CA ARG A 36 18.72 0.07 14.28
C ARG A 36 20.09 -0.54 14.54
N LYS A 37 20.70 -0.21 15.67
CA LYS A 37 21.87 -0.91 16.20
C LYS A 37 21.44 -2.29 16.70
N ASN A 38 22.13 -3.33 16.25
CA ASN A 38 21.95 -4.70 16.73
C ASN A 38 22.91 -5.00 17.89
N GLU A 39 22.65 -6.09 18.61
CA GLU A 39 23.42 -6.51 19.78
C GLU A 39 24.89 -6.85 19.46
N ASP A 40 25.15 -7.31 18.23
CA ASP A 40 26.50 -7.61 17.71
C ASP A 40 27.27 -6.35 17.24
N GLY A 41 26.69 -5.16 17.41
CA GLY A 41 27.27 -3.89 16.99
C GLY A 41 27.05 -3.54 15.51
N SER A 42 26.47 -4.45 14.72
CA SER A 42 26.04 -4.18 13.35
C SER A 42 24.84 -3.22 13.33
N THR A 43 24.52 -2.68 12.15
CA THR A 43 23.37 -1.77 11.97
C THR A 43 22.46 -2.35 10.89
N SER A 44 21.23 -2.64 11.24
CA SER A 44 20.21 -3.06 10.29
C SER A 44 19.52 -1.83 9.69
N LEU A 45 19.45 -1.83 8.35
CA LEU A 45 18.70 -0.88 7.56
C LEU A 45 17.51 -1.64 6.95
N SER A 46 16.28 -1.17 7.18
CA SER A 46 15.09 -1.72 6.53
C SER A 46 14.74 -0.84 5.33
N LEU A 47 14.80 -1.43 4.14
CA LEU A 47 14.40 -0.82 2.89
C LEU A 47 13.24 -1.63 2.32
N ASN A 48 12.08 -1.01 2.20
CA ASN A 48 11.06 -1.48 1.26
C ASN A 48 10.55 -0.25 0.51
N PHE A 49 11.13 -0.04 -0.66
CA PHE A 49 10.74 1.00 -1.59
C PHE A 49 10.52 0.37 -2.95
N PRO A 50 9.50 0.80 -3.71
CA PRO A 50 9.62 0.78 -5.16
C PRO A 50 10.80 1.68 -5.51
N THR A 51 11.99 1.10 -5.67
CA THR A 51 13.16 1.82 -6.15
C THR A 51 13.00 2.05 -7.65
N LEU A 52 12.79 3.30 -8.05
CA LEU A 52 12.90 3.66 -9.46
C LEU A 52 14.38 3.82 -9.81
N ILE A 53 14.94 2.82 -10.49
CA ILE A 53 16.30 2.91 -11.04
C ILE A 53 16.19 3.57 -12.42
N VAL A 54 16.46 4.87 -12.48
CA VAL A 54 16.60 5.59 -13.74
C VAL A 54 18.07 5.55 -14.15
N SER A 55 18.38 4.85 -15.24
CA SER A 55 19.76 4.79 -15.74
C SER A 55 20.11 6.08 -16.51
N ALA A 56 21.35 6.54 -16.40
CA ALA A 56 21.87 7.64 -17.21
C ALA A 56 21.90 7.34 -18.73
N TYR A 57 21.70 6.08 -19.14
CA TYR A 57 21.58 5.69 -20.55
C TYR A 57 20.20 5.98 -21.17
N MET A 58 19.25 6.45 -20.38
CA MET A 58 17.96 6.92 -20.89
C MET A 58 18.13 8.28 -21.58
N ALA A 59 17.37 8.52 -22.64
CA ALA A 59 17.46 9.79 -23.38
C ALA A 59 17.05 11.01 -22.53
N GLU A 60 16.13 10.83 -21.58
CA GLU A 60 15.51 11.93 -20.80
C GLU A 60 15.21 11.50 -19.34
N PRO A 61 16.24 11.19 -18.52
CA PRO A 61 16.08 10.58 -17.20
C PRO A 61 15.26 11.44 -16.22
N GLU A 62 15.45 12.77 -16.23
CA GLU A 62 14.69 13.71 -15.40
C GLU A 62 13.19 13.71 -15.75
N LYS A 63 12.84 13.71 -17.05
CA LYS A 63 11.44 13.67 -17.48
C LYS A 63 10.77 12.36 -17.10
N ILE A 64 11.51 11.25 -17.15
CA ILE A 64 11.02 9.94 -16.72
C ILE A 64 10.78 9.93 -15.20
N ALA A 65 11.73 10.44 -14.42
CA ALA A 65 11.58 10.55 -12.96
C ALA A 65 10.39 11.42 -12.57
N GLN A 66 10.23 12.58 -13.22
CA GLN A 66 9.08 13.47 -12.99
C GLN A 66 7.77 12.79 -13.38
N ARG A 67 7.71 12.11 -14.54
CA ARG A 67 6.53 11.38 -14.98
C ARG A 67 6.11 10.31 -13.97
N VAL A 68 7.07 9.59 -13.38
CA VAL A 68 6.79 8.59 -12.34
C VAL A 68 6.29 9.27 -11.06
N ALA A 69 6.93 10.36 -10.62
CA ALA A 69 6.46 11.12 -9.47
C ALA A 69 5.02 11.64 -9.67
N ASP A 70 4.68 12.12 -10.86
CA ASP A 70 3.33 12.58 -11.21
C ASP A 70 2.32 11.44 -11.13
N ILE A 71 2.64 10.26 -11.68
CA ILE A 71 1.80 9.05 -11.59
C ILE A 71 1.59 8.66 -10.12
N LEU A 72 2.66 8.65 -9.32
CA LEU A 72 2.58 8.30 -7.91
C LEU A 72 1.70 9.29 -7.12
N ASN A 73 1.87 10.59 -7.32
CA ASN A 73 1.03 11.61 -6.67
C ASN A 73 -0.44 11.51 -7.14
N GLN A 74 -0.69 11.30 -8.45
CA GLN A 74 -2.04 11.14 -8.99
C GLN A 74 -2.80 9.99 -8.33
N HIS A 75 -2.10 8.90 -7.98
CA HIS A 75 -2.70 7.73 -7.34
C HIS A 75 -2.59 7.75 -5.81
N TRP A 76 -1.94 8.76 -5.23
CA TRP A 76 -1.80 8.90 -3.78
C TRP A 76 -3.05 9.48 -3.11
N ASP A 77 -3.67 10.50 -3.72
CA ASP A 77 -4.83 11.20 -3.17
C ASP A 77 -6.11 10.36 -3.04
N GLY A 78 -6.13 9.17 -3.65
CA GLY A 78 -7.25 8.22 -3.52
C GLY A 78 -7.32 7.53 -2.15
N TRP A 79 -6.20 7.48 -1.42
CA TRP A 79 -6.10 6.76 -0.17
C TRP A 79 -6.62 7.59 1.01
N ARG A 80 -7.47 6.97 1.81
CA ARG A 80 -8.14 7.56 2.98
C ARG A 80 -7.80 6.76 4.22
N SER A 81 -7.82 7.38 5.40
CA SER A 81 -7.66 6.64 6.67
C SER A 81 -8.66 5.49 6.77
N ILE A 82 -8.20 4.29 7.17
CA ILE A 82 -9.06 3.11 7.36
C ILE A 82 -10.27 3.38 8.27
N GLU A 83 -10.15 4.32 9.21
CA GLU A 83 -11.23 4.70 10.13
C GLU A 83 -12.45 5.27 9.40
N THR A 84 -12.25 5.79 8.20
CA THR A 84 -13.29 6.39 7.34
C THR A 84 -13.90 5.40 6.35
N ALA A 85 -13.45 4.14 6.36
CA ALA A 85 -13.93 3.12 5.43
C ALA A 85 -15.39 2.73 5.70
N PRO A 86 -16.19 2.45 4.66
CA PRO A 86 -17.56 2.00 4.81
C PRO A 86 -17.61 0.66 5.56
N LYS A 87 -18.55 0.55 6.50
CA LYS A 87 -18.78 -0.66 7.33
C LYS A 87 -20.13 -1.32 7.05
N ASP A 88 -20.56 -1.21 5.80
CA ASP A 88 -21.87 -1.65 5.30
C ASP A 88 -21.79 -2.87 4.37
N GLY A 89 -20.62 -3.53 4.32
CA GLY A 89 -20.35 -4.65 3.42
C GLY A 89 -19.82 -4.25 2.04
N THR A 90 -19.64 -2.96 1.76
CA THR A 90 -18.97 -2.49 0.53
C THR A 90 -17.55 -3.04 0.43
N VAL A 91 -17.20 -3.58 -0.74
CA VAL A 91 -15.82 -4.03 -1.01
C VAL A 91 -14.94 -2.82 -1.34
N ILE A 92 -13.80 -2.74 -0.69
CA ILE A 92 -12.81 -1.68 -0.80
C ILE A 92 -11.43 -2.25 -1.06
N ASP A 93 -10.53 -1.43 -1.59
CA ASP A 93 -9.11 -1.76 -1.63
C ASP A 93 -8.43 -1.24 -0.37
N VAL A 94 -7.58 -2.08 0.22
CA VAL A 94 -6.69 -1.71 1.32
C VAL A 94 -5.24 -1.96 0.91
N TRP A 95 -4.33 -1.18 1.50
CA TRP A 95 -2.90 -1.40 1.36
C TRP A 95 -2.38 -2.12 2.60
N ARG A 96 -1.71 -3.26 2.40
CA ARG A 96 -1.12 -4.08 3.46
C ARG A 96 0.31 -4.43 3.10
N GLU A 97 1.26 -3.98 3.92
CA GLU A 97 2.73 -4.14 3.81
C GLU A 97 3.31 -3.99 2.39
N TYR A 98 2.97 -4.88 1.44
CA TYR A 98 3.47 -4.91 0.06
C TYR A 98 2.42 -5.24 -1.01
N GLN A 99 1.16 -5.41 -0.64
CA GLN A 99 0.10 -5.81 -1.57
C GLN A 99 -1.17 -4.98 -1.39
N ARG A 100 -1.83 -4.75 -2.52
CA ARG A 100 -3.20 -4.30 -2.58
C ARG A 100 -4.09 -5.51 -2.37
N GLU A 101 -5.02 -5.41 -1.43
CA GLU A 101 -5.98 -6.47 -1.12
C GLU A 101 -7.39 -5.89 -1.17
N THR A 102 -8.35 -6.68 -1.63
CA THR A 102 -9.76 -6.32 -1.61
C THR A 102 -10.40 -6.90 -0.36
N VAL A 103 -11.08 -6.05 0.40
CA VAL A 103 -11.69 -6.43 1.68
C VAL A 103 -13.08 -5.83 1.82
N TYR A 104 -13.89 -6.38 2.71
CA TYR A 104 -15.17 -5.79 3.12
C TYR A 104 -15.35 -5.93 4.64
N TRP A 105 -16.18 -5.09 5.24
CA TRP A 105 -16.51 -5.20 6.66
C TRP A 105 -17.68 -6.16 6.87
N GLY A 106 -17.52 -7.21 7.66
CA GLY A 106 -18.58 -8.17 7.91
C GLY A 106 -18.15 -9.40 8.72
N PHE A 107 -18.83 -10.50 8.45
CA PHE A 107 -18.52 -11.83 8.98
C PHE A 107 -17.96 -12.72 7.86
N PRO A 108 -17.05 -13.66 8.19
CA PRO A 108 -16.54 -14.60 7.21
C PRO A 108 -17.67 -15.50 6.69
N PRO A 109 -17.72 -15.80 5.38
CA PRO A 109 -18.59 -16.84 4.86
C PRO A 109 -18.20 -18.18 5.49
N HIS A 110 -19.18 -19.02 5.81
CA HIS A 110 -18.92 -20.38 6.28
C HIS A 110 -19.86 -21.36 5.60
N GLU A 111 -19.33 -22.55 5.30
CA GLU A 111 -20.00 -23.58 4.50
C GLU A 111 -20.76 -24.60 5.35
N CYS A 112 -21.28 -24.24 6.54
CA CYS A 112 -22.05 -25.22 7.34
C CYS A 112 -23.41 -25.56 6.70
N GLY A 113 -23.79 -24.89 5.60
CA GLY A 113 -25.08 -25.08 4.93
C GLY A 113 -26.27 -24.50 5.69
N GLU A 114 -26.06 -24.05 6.92
CA GLU A 114 -27.05 -23.41 7.78
C GLU A 114 -26.80 -21.89 7.83
N MET A 115 -27.80 -21.11 7.42
CA MET A 115 -27.72 -19.65 7.43
C MET A 115 -28.35 -19.09 8.71
N GLY A 116 -27.65 -18.17 9.36
CA GLY A 116 -28.20 -17.36 10.45
C GLY A 116 -28.03 -17.98 11.84
N GLN A 117 -28.83 -17.51 12.80
CA GLN A 117 -28.73 -17.80 14.24
C GLN A 117 -28.89 -19.28 14.64
N TYR A 118 -29.07 -20.18 13.69
CA TYR A 118 -29.35 -21.60 13.91
C TYR A 118 -28.21 -22.54 13.51
N CYS A 119 -27.14 -22.04 12.87
CA CYS A 119 -25.96 -22.88 12.68
C CYS A 119 -25.31 -23.15 14.05
N ASP A 120 -24.82 -24.35 14.29
CA ASP A 120 -24.30 -24.80 15.59
C ASP A 120 -22.76 -24.84 15.67
N SER A 121 -22.08 -24.49 14.57
CA SER A 121 -20.62 -24.44 14.50
C SER A 121 -20.01 -23.40 15.47
N ASP A 122 -18.84 -23.71 16.03
CA ASP A 122 -18.14 -22.90 17.06
C ASP A 122 -17.87 -21.44 16.66
N TRP A 123 -18.00 -21.12 15.36
CA TRP A 123 -17.82 -19.78 14.80
C TRP A 123 -18.94 -18.79 15.19
N HIS A 124 -20.08 -19.24 15.73
CA HIS A 124 -21.09 -18.34 16.35
C HIS A 124 -20.58 -17.60 17.59
N SER A 125 -19.45 -18.03 18.14
CA SER A 125 -18.77 -17.28 19.19
C SER A 125 -18.21 -15.94 18.70
N ILE A 126 -18.07 -15.73 17.39
CA ILE A 126 -17.66 -14.45 16.80
C ILE A 126 -18.84 -13.49 16.84
N LYS A 127 -18.84 -12.65 17.87
CA LYS A 127 -19.88 -11.64 18.10
C LYS A 127 -19.58 -10.31 17.43
N THR A 128 -18.38 -10.13 16.90
CA THR A 128 -17.90 -8.84 16.40
C THR A 128 -17.51 -8.96 14.93
N PRO A 129 -18.09 -8.14 14.03
CA PRO A 129 -17.64 -8.08 12.65
C PRO A 129 -16.24 -7.47 12.58
N GLY A 130 -15.57 -7.69 11.45
CA GLY A 130 -14.23 -7.20 11.16
C GLY A 130 -13.99 -7.11 9.67
N TRP A 131 -12.76 -6.77 9.28
CA TRP A 131 -12.37 -6.78 7.87
C TRP A 131 -12.16 -8.21 7.39
N ILE A 132 -12.76 -8.54 6.24
CA ILE A 132 -12.71 -9.85 5.61
C ILE A 132 -12.07 -9.71 4.24
N CYS A 133 -11.09 -10.56 3.92
CA CYS A 133 -10.54 -10.67 2.57
C CYS A 133 -11.65 -11.16 1.62
N SER A 134 -11.98 -10.40 0.56
CA SER A 134 -13.03 -10.82 -0.37
C SER A 134 -12.65 -12.05 -1.20
N THR A 135 -11.36 -12.36 -1.33
CA THR A 135 -10.88 -13.53 -2.06
C THR A 135 -10.95 -14.81 -1.21
N PHE A 136 -10.53 -14.74 0.06
CA PHE A 136 -10.40 -15.92 0.91
C PHE A 136 -11.55 -16.09 1.92
N GLY A 137 -12.32 -15.04 2.18
CA GLY A 137 -13.38 -15.07 3.19
C GLY A 137 -12.85 -15.10 4.63
N GLU A 138 -11.59 -14.73 4.86
CA GLU A 138 -10.94 -14.80 6.17
C GLU A 138 -10.78 -13.41 6.81
N PHE A 139 -10.74 -13.36 8.15
CA PHE A 139 -10.46 -12.13 8.89
C PHE A 139 -9.03 -11.62 8.61
N VAL A 140 -8.93 -10.30 8.40
CA VAL A 140 -7.69 -9.58 8.13
C VAL A 140 -7.69 -8.26 8.91
N GLY A 141 -6.54 -7.57 9.01
CA GLY A 141 -6.47 -6.25 9.65
C GLY A 141 -6.45 -6.26 11.19
N GLY A 142 -5.90 -7.31 11.81
CA GLY A 142 -5.83 -7.47 13.28
C GLY A 142 -4.76 -6.58 13.95
N GLU A 143 -4.62 -6.69 15.27
CA GLU A 143 -3.71 -5.86 16.08
C GLU A 143 -2.24 -5.92 15.60
N HIS A 144 -1.80 -7.08 15.12
CA HIS A 144 -0.43 -7.28 14.64
C HIS A 144 -0.21 -6.85 13.19
N ASP A 145 -1.28 -6.54 12.46
CA ASP A 145 -1.20 -6.17 11.04
C ASP A 145 -2.39 -5.29 10.63
N PRO A 146 -2.48 -4.06 11.17
CA PRO A 146 -3.60 -3.18 10.91
C PRO A 146 -3.50 -2.56 9.52
N PHE A 147 -4.62 -2.53 8.81
CA PHE A 147 -4.74 -1.63 7.67
C PHE A 147 -4.63 -0.19 8.14
N THR A 148 -3.94 0.64 7.36
CA THR A 148 -3.81 2.07 7.68
C THR A 148 -4.66 2.92 6.73
N HIS A 149 -4.82 2.46 5.49
CA HIS A 149 -5.48 3.21 4.43
C HIS A 149 -6.39 2.33 3.57
N TRP A 150 -7.41 2.95 2.98
CA TRP A 150 -8.30 2.34 2.00
C TRP A 150 -8.58 3.27 0.82
N MET A 151 -9.07 2.70 -0.27
CA MET A 151 -9.67 3.46 -1.38
C MET A 151 -10.86 2.70 -1.99
N PRO A 152 -11.81 3.40 -2.63
CA PRO A 152 -12.86 2.74 -3.40
C PRO A 152 -12.26 1.90 -4.52
N ILE A 153 -12.87 0.73 -4.80
CA ILE A 153 -12.51 -0.07 -5.98
C ILE A 153 -12.63 0.80 -7.21
N GLN A 154 -11.51 0.95 -7.92
CA GLN A 154 -11.50 1.66 -9.18
C GLN A 154 -12.33 0.88 -10.20
N PRO A 155 -13.22 1.53 -10.97
CA PRO A 155 -13.88 0.86 -12.08
C PRO A 155 -12.80 0.25 -12.97
N GLY A 156 -13.00 -1.01 -13.36
CA GLY A 156 -12.13 -1.63 -14.36
C GLY A 156 -12.11 -0.79 -15.64
N PRO A 157 -11.08 -0.94 -16.49
CA PRO A 157 -11.09 -0.27 -17.80
C PRO A 157 -12.41 -0.61 -18.49
N GLU A 158 -13.09 0.40 -19.02
CA GLU A 158 -14.29 0.18 -19.83
C GLU A 158 -13.91 -0.85 -20.90
N ALA A 159 -14.65 -1.95 -20.96
CA ALA A 159 -14.43 -2.93 -22.01
C ALA A 159 -14.60 -2.20 -23.34
N ASP A 160 -13.53 -2.14 -24.12
CA ASP A 160 -13.55 -1.55 -25.45
C ASP A 160 -14.44 -2.45 -26.31
N ASN A 161 -15.72 -2.11 -26.37
CA ASN A 161 -16.74 -2.80 -27.15
C ASN A 161 -16.55 -2.38 -28.62
N GLY A 162 -15.46 -2.86 -29.22
CA GLY A 162 -15.16 -2.68 -30.65
C GLY A 162 -16.23 -3.25 -31.57
#